data_AF-A0A661GN56-F1
#
_entry.id   AF-A0A661GN56-F1
#
_cell.length_a   1.000
_cell.length_b   1.000
_cell.length_c   1.000
_cell.angle_alpha   90.00
_cell.angle_beta   90.00
_cell.angle_gamma   90.00
#
_symmetry.space_group_name_H-M   'P 1'
#
loop_
_entity.id
_entity.type
_entity.pdbx_description
1 polymer ?
#
loop_
_entity_poly.entity_id
_entity_poly.type
_entity_poly.pdbx_seq_one_letter_code
_entity_poly.pdbx_strand_id
1 'polypeptide(L)'
;MTRIRLGFALTILAGYAGFAQSAPLDAPLADVVGQLGPALATHDPARLSVAYRAMGYYGLPAADIVESSVNASGYQHLENKDFDAAISVFELNTETFPDSANAWDSLGEAILAKGDHAAAIRYYRKSLELDPQNSNAALMIERLQGTERPAQVTVSANTP
;
A
#
# COMPACT_ATOMS: atom_id res chain seq x y z
N MET A 1 -26.76 -27.14 15.30
CA MET A 1 -25.31 -26.90 15.45
C MET A 1 -24.84 -26.10 14.25
N THR A 2 -23.99 -25.11 14.47
CA THR A 2 -23.94 -23.83 13.75
C THR A 2 -22.59 -23.65 13.03
N ARG A 3 -22.60 -22.96 11.87
CA ARG A 3 -21.49 -22.35 11.08
C ARG A 3 -20.70 -23.33 10.18
N ILE A 4 -20.18 -22.97 8.99
CA ILE A 4 -19.57 -21.70 8.51
C ILE A 4 -19.87 -21.51 6.99
N ARG A 5 -20.05 -20.26 6.56
CA ARG A 5 -20.22 -19.83 5.15
C ARG A 5 -18.87 -19.84 4.42
N LEU A 6 -18.78 -20.52 3.28
CA LEU A 6 -17.63 -20.46 2.37
C LEU A 6 -17.78 -19.23 1.46
N GLY A 7 -16.86 -18.28 1.59
CA GLY A 7 -16.82 -17.04 0.85
C GLY A 7 -16.38 -17.22 -0.61
N PHE A 8 -16.98 -16.40 -1.45
CA PHE A 8 -16.59 -16.09 -2.83
C PHE A 8 -15.11 -15.74 -2.96
N ALA A 9 -14.45 -16.27 -4.00
CA ALA A 9 -13.78 -15.48 -5.04
C ALA A 9 -12.98 -16.43 -5.96
N LEU A 10 -13.50 -16.65 -7.16
CA LEU A 10 -12.76 -17.27 -8.25
C LEU A 10 -12.56 -16.21 -9.34
N THR A 11 -11.34 -16.17 -9.88
CA THR A 11 -10.98 -15.74 -11.25
C THR A 11 -10.90 -14.25 -11.58
N ILE A 12 -9.66 -13.71 -11.55
CA ILE A 12 -9.08 -13.04 -12.73
C ILE A 12 -7.78 -13.78 -13.08
N LEU A 13 -7.67 -14.20 -14.33
CA LEU A 13 -6.72 -15.18 -14.86
C LEU A 13 -5.80 -14.50 -15.89
N ALA A 14 -4.62 -15.10 -16.08
CA ALA A 14 -3.73 -14.99 -17.23
C ALA A 14 -2.78 -13.77 -17.31
N GLY A 15 -1.69 -13.85 -16.55
CA GLY A 15 -0.48 -13.04 -16.74
C GLY A 15 0.66 -13.34 -15.76
N TYR A 16 0.35 -13.99 -14.63
CA TYR A 16 1.21 -13.98 -13.44
C TYR A 16 1.85 -15.34 -13.07
N ALA A 17 1.84 -16.32 -13.96
CA ALA A 17 2.25 -17.70 -13.62
C ALA A 17 3.77 -17.99 -13.74
N GLY A 18 4.61 -16.98 -14.01
CA GLY A 18 6.04 -17.21 -14.33
C GLY A 18 7.04 -16.93 -13.20
N PHE A 19 6.75 -16.03 -12.26
CA PHE A 19 7.79 -15.50 -11.35
C PHE A 19 7.45 -15.58 -9.86
N ALA A 20 6.19 -15.84 -9.48
CA ALA A 20 5.76 -15.84 -8.09
C ALA A 20 6.02 -17.15 -7.33
N GLN A 21 6.51 -18.21 -8.00
CA GLN A 21 6.60 -19.56 -7.41
C GLN A 21 8.03 -20.06 -7.09
N SER A 22 9.11 -19.32 -7.38
CA SER A 22 10.46 -19.94 -7.38
C SER A 22 11.57 -19.25 -6.61
N ALA A 23 11.30 -18.23 -5.78
CA ALA A 23 12.25 -17.86 -4.74
C ALA A 23 11.78 -18.48 -3.41
N PRO A 24 12.23 -19.70 -3.06
CA PRO A 24 12.03 -20.22 -1.73
C PRO A 24 12.62 -19.23 -0.71
N LEU A 25 11.86 -18.92 0.35
CA LEU A 25 12.29 -18.05 1.46
C LEU A 25 13.53 -18.61 2.21
N ASP A 26 13.94 -19.82 1.84
CA ASP A 26 15.09 -20.61 2.24
C ASP A 26 16.33 -20.45 1.33
N ALA A 27 16.29 -19.57 0.32
CA ALA A 27 17.45 -19.26 -0.52
C ALA A 27 18.57 -18.55 0.28
N PRO A 28 19.86 -18.88 0.04
CA PRO A 28 20.99 -18.24 0.72
C PRO A 28 21.00 -16.72 0.53
N LEU A 29 21.36 -15.97 1.58
CA LEU A 29 21.42 -14.50 1.54
C LEU A 29 22.23 -13.93 0.35
N ALA A 30 23.27 -14.64 -0.09
CA ALA A 30 24.08 -14.22 -1.23
C ALA A 30 23.29 -14.16 -2.55
N ASP A 31 22.35 -15.09 -2.77
CA ASP A 31 21.50 -15.10 -3.97
C ASP A 31 20.45 -14.00 -3.94
N VAL A 32 19.90 -13.74 -2.74
CA VAL A 32 18.99 -12.61 -2.50
C VAL A 32 19.69 -11.29 -2.82
N VAL A 33 20.91 -11.10 -2.31
CA VAL A 33 21.69 -9.88 -2.53
C VAL A 33 22.12 -9.74 -4.00
N GLY A 34 22.44 -10.84 -4.68
CA GLY A 34 22.75 -10.84 -6.11
C GLY A 34 21.57 -10.39 -6.99
N GLN A 35 20.34 -10.64 -6.56
CA GLN A 35 19.13 -10.24 -7.29
C GLN A 35 18.66 -8.80 -6.97
N LEU A 36 19.14 -8.19 -5.88
CA LEU A 36 18.79 -6.82 -5.49
C LEU A 36 19.22 -5.77 -6.51
N GLY A 37 20.45 -5.86 -7.03
CA GLY A 37 20.99 -4.86 -7.96
C GLY A 37 20.13 -4.65 -9.22
N PRO A 38 19.79 -5.70 -9.95
CA PRO A 38 18.89 -5.61 -11.12
C PRO A 38 17.46 -5.19 -10.75
N ALA A 39 16.93 -5.62 -9.61
CA ALA A 39 15.59 -5.25 -9.16
C ALA A 39 15.49 -3.73 -8.90
N LEU A 40 16.46 -3.18 -8.18
CA LEU A 40 16.56 -1.74 -7.90
C LEU A 40 16.75 -0.92 -9.19
N ALA A 41 17.52 -1.43 -10.16
CA ALA A 41 17.76 -0.72 -11.42
C ALA A 41 16.52 -0.70 -12.34
N THR A 42 15.66 -1.72 -12.27
CA THR A 42 14.53 -1.88 -13.18
C THR A 42 13.22 -1.31 -12.65
N HIS A 43 13.16 -0.95 -11.37
CA HIS A 43 11.92 -0.54 -10.70
C HIS A 43 10.78 -1.57 -10.89
N ASP A 44 11.13 -2.85 -11.10
CA ASP A 44 10.16 -3.92 -11.33
C ASP A 44 9.55 -4.34 -9.98
N PRO A 45 8.25 -4.06 -9.73
CA PRO A 45 7.61 -4.30 -8.44
C PRO A 45 7.71 -5.77 -8.00
N ALA A 46 7.67 -6.71 -8.95
CA ALA A 46 7.71 -8.14 -8.65
C ALA A 46 9.12 -8.56 -8.18
N ARG A 47 10.17 -8.04 -8.80
CA ARG A 47 11.56 -8.34 -8.41
C ARG A 47 11.93 -7.67 -7.10
N LEU A 48 11.45 -6.46 -6.93
CA LEU A 48 11.56 -5.70 -5.70
C LEU A 48 10.92 -6.49 -4.54
N SER A 49 9.70 -7.02 -4.71
CA SER A 49 9.01 -7.81 -3.67
C SER A 49 9.79 -9.00 -3.12
N VAL A 50 10.44 -9.78 -3.99
CA VAL A 50 11.19 -10.99 -3.61
C VAL A 50 12.42 -10.61 -2.79
N ALA A 51 13.12 -9.58 -3.23
CA ALA A 51 14.31 -9.11 -2.58
C ALA A 51 13.99 -8.48 -1.20
N TYR A 52 12.84 -7.81 -1.08
CA TYR A 52 12.37 -7.19 0.15
C TYR A 52 11.93 -8.18 1.21
N ARG A 53 11.14 -9.20 0.84
CA ARG A 53 10.76 -10.27 1.79
C ARG A 53 11.99 -10.94 2.40
N ALA A 54 13.01 -11.17 1.58
CA ALA A 54 14.23 -11.80 2.04
C ALA A 54 15.04 -10.88 2.97
N MET A 55 15.17 -9.59 2.70
CA MET A 55 15.88 -8.68 3.61
C MET A 55 15.18 -8.48 4.95
N GLY A 56 13.84 -8.39 4.95
CA GLY A 56 13.04 -8.37 6.18
C GLY A 56 13.22 -9.66 6.99
N TYR A 57 13.21 -10.82 6.31
CA TYR A 57 13.50 -12.12 6.93
C TYR A 57 14.91 -12.19 7.58
N TYR A 58 15.91 -11.53 6.98
CA TYR A 58 17.29 -11.53 7.49
C TYR A 58 17.61 -10.39 8.48
N GLY A 59 16.66 -9.52 8.82
CA GLY A 59 16.85 -8.45 9.82
C GLY A 59 17.93 -7.43 9.47
N LEU A 60 18.14 -7.17 8.17
CA LEU A 60 19.21 -6.28 7.72
C LEU A 60 18.84 -4.80 7.92
N PRO A 61 19.78 -3.93 8.38
CA PRO A 61 19.56 -2.50 8.58
C PRO A 61 19.27 -1.70 7.29
N ALA A 62 19.15 -2.38 6.16
CA ALA A 62 18.71 -1.81 4.89
C ALA A 62 17.18 -1.66 4.79
N ALA A 63 16.41 -2.12 5.79
CA ALA A 63 14.94 -2.04 5.82
C ALA A 63 14.41 -0.62 5.51
N ASP A 64 14.95 0.41 6.15
CA ASP A 64 14.51 1.79 5.95
C ASP A 64 14.84 2.32 4.54
N ILE A 65 16.03 1.98 4.02
CA ILE A 65 16.45 2.33 2.65
C ILE A 65 15.52 1.67 1.64
N VAL A 66 15.15 0.43 1.93
CA VAL A 66 14.27 -0.38 1.10
C VAL A 66 12.88 0.21 1.09
N GLU A 67 12.25 0.39 2.25
CA GLU A 67 10.92 1.00 2.38
C GLU A 67 10.87 2.33 1.62
N SER A 68 11.86 3.20 1.82
CA SER A 68 11.96 4.50 1.16
C SER A 68 12.07 4.38 -0.36
N SER A 69 12.81 3.39 -0.86
CA SER A 69 12.99 3.15 -2.30
C SER A 69 11.70 2.63 -2.95
N VAL A 70 10.98 1.73 -2.29
CA VAL A 70 9.65 1.27 -2.73
C VAL A 70 8.70 2.45 -2.79
N ASN A 71 8.70 3.25 -1.73
CA ASN A 71 7.82 4.38 -1.61
C ASN A 71 8.06 5.37 -2.76
N ALA A 72 9.33 5.67 -3.06
CA ALA A 72 9.71 6.52 -4.18
C ALA A 72 9.23 5.98 -5.54
N SER A 73 9.32 4.66 -5.76
CA SER A 73 8.80 4.02 -6.98
C SER A 73 7.28 4.16 -7.08
N GLY A 74 6.54 3.99 -5.99
CA GLY A 74 5.09 4.21 -5.96
C GLY A 74 4.72 5.66 -6.31
N TYR A 75 5.47 6.63 -5.78
CA TYR A 75 5.29 8.04 -6.11
C TYR A 75 5.60 8.36 -7.58
N GLN A 76 6.61 7.73 -8.17
CA GLN A 76 6.89 7.87 -9.60
C GLN A 76 5.70 7.41 -10.47
N HIS A 77 5.03 6.31 -10.09
CA HIS A 77 3.81 5.89 -10.77
C HIS A 77 2.65 6.88 -10.56
N LEU A 78 2.50 7.46 -9.36
CA LEU A 78 1.52 8.51 -9.11
C LEU A 78 1.74 9.76 -9.97
N GLU A 79 2.99 10.21 -10.09
CA GLU A 79 3.37 11.33 -10.96
C GLU A 79 3.00 11.07 -12.42
N ASN A 80 3.18 9.83 -12.87
CA ASN A 80 2.79 9.35 -14.20
C ASN A 80 1.29 9.08 -14.35
N LYS A 81 0.49 9.24 -13.29
CA LYS A 81 -0.95 8.91 -13.20
C LYS A 81 -1.26 7.43 -13.46
N ASP A 82 -0.26 6.57 -13.27
CA ASP A 82 -0.41 5.13 -13.34
C ASP A 82 -0.86 4.59 -11.98
N PHE A 83 -2.13 4.86 -11.65
CA PHE A 83 -2.66 4.62 -10.31
C PHE A 83 -2.67 3.13 -9.93
N ASP A 84 -2.90 2.24 -10.88
CA ASP A 84 -2.92 0.80 -10.62
C ASP A 84 -1.53 0.26 -10.26
N ALA A 85 -0.49 0.72 -10.96
CA ALA A 85 0.88 0.37 -10.62
C ALA A 85 1.31 0.99 -9.29
N ALA A 86 0.96 2.26 -9.03
CA ALA A 86 1.23 2.91 -7.75
C ALA A 86 0.62 2.14 -6.57
N ILE A 87 -0.67 1.77 -6.68
CA ILE A 87 -1.36 0.97 -5.66
C ILE A 87 -0.63 -0.36 -5.45
N SER A 88 -0.29 -1.07 -6.52
CA SER A 88 0.41 -2.36 -6.43
C SER A 88 1.75 -2.24 -5.70
N VAL A 89 2.51 -1.16 -5.95
CA VAL A 89 3.79 -0.89 -5.28
C VAL A 89 3.60 -0.54 -3.80
N PHE A 90 2.61 0.28 -3.46
CA PHE A 90 2.34 0.62 -2.07
C PHE A 90 1.72 -0.52 -1.27
N GLU A 91 0.89 -1.37 -1.88
CA GLU A 91 0.40 -2.62 -1.26
C GLU A 91 1.56 -3.55 -0.94
N LEU A 92 2.53 -3.70 -1.86
CA LEU A 92 3.75 -4.43 -1.56
C LEU A 92 4.53 -3.82 -0.38
N ASN A 93 4.58 -2.47 -0.30
CA ASN A 93 5.26 -1.79 0.78
C ASN A 93 4.60 -2.09 2.14
N THR A 94 3.26 -2.08 2.20
CA THR A 94 2.51 -2.41 3.43
C THR A 94 2.57 -3.90 3.79
N GLU A 95 2.67 -4.79 2.81
CA GLU A 95 2.90 -6.22 3.06
C GLU A 95 4.29 -6.48 3.64
N THR A 96 5.30 -5.73 3.18
CA THR A 96 6.69 -5.88 3.62
C THR A 96 6.94 -5.18 4.96
N PHE A 97 6.35 -4.01 5.15
CA PHE A 97 6.50 -3.15 6.32
C PHE A 97 5.11 -2.87 6.94
N PRO A 98 4.45 -3.88 7.51
CA PRO A 98 3.07 -3.76 8.02
C PRO A 98 2.93 -2.78 9.18
N ASP A 99 4.03 -2.47 9.87
CA ASP A 99 4.09 -1.52 10.99
C ASP A 99 4.58 -0.13 10.57
N SER A 100 4.85 0.12 9.27
CA SER A 100 5.21 1.45 8.78
C SER A 100 3.98 2.31 8.56
N ALA A 101 3.80 3.33 9.41
CA ALA A 101 2.78 4.34 9.20
C ALA A 101 2.94 5.05 7.83
N ASN A 102 4.17 5.25 7.34
CA ASN A 102 4.42 5.92 6.07
C ASN A 102 3.93 5.08 4.88
N ALA A 103 4.17 3.77 4.88
CA ALA A 103 3.69 2.89 3.81
C ALA A 103 2.15 2.88 3.69
N TRP A 104 1.45 2.87 4.84
CA TRP A 104 -0.03 2.95 4.85
C TRP A 104 -0.57 4.31 4.42
N ASP A 105 0.14 5.40 4.76
CA ASP A 105 -0.20 6.76 4.32
C ASP A 105 -0.09 6.88 2.79
N SER A 106 1.03 6.42 2.22
CA SER A 106 1.25 6.46 0.77
C SER A 106 0.28 5.55 -0.02
N LEU A 107 -0.11 4.40 0.53
CA LEU A 107 -1.20 3.60 -0.04
C LEU A 107 -2.54 4.38 -0.03
N GLY A 108 -2.83 5.08 1.06
CA GLY A 108 -3.99 5.97 1.16
C GLY A 108 -4.00 7.05 0.07
N GLU A 109 -2.86 7.67 -0.20
CA GLU A 109 -2.70 8.67 -1.26
C GLU A 109 -2.97 8.10 -2.66
N ALA A 110 -2.45 6.91 -2.96
CA ALA A 110 -2.67 6.30 -4.27
C ALA A 110 -4.13 5.90 -4.50
N ILE A 111 -4.77 5.36 -3.46
CA ILE A 111 -6.19 5.00 -3.48
C ILE A 111 -7.07 6.24 -3.63
N LEU A 112 -6.69 7.34 -2.97
CA LEU A 112 -7.35 8.63 -3.15
C LEU A 112 -7.18 9.16 -4.58
N ALA A 113 -5.98 9.09 -5.15
CA ALA A 113 -5.72 9.53 -6.53
C ALA A 113 -6.56 8.76 -7.56
N LYS A 114 -6.85 7.48 -7.28
CA LYS A 114 -7.77 6.65 -8.07
C LYS A 114 -9.25 6.97 -7.84
N GLY A 115 -9.58 7.74 -6.80
CA GLY A 115 -10.92 8.27 -6.51
C GLY A 115 -11.72 7.48 -5.46
N ASP A 116 -11.14 6.46 -4.82
CA ASP A 116 -11.84 5.71 -3.75
C ASP A 116 -11.59 6.37 -2.39
N HIS A 117 -12.35 7.43 -2.11
CA HIS A 117 -12.22 8.21 -0.88
C HIS A 117 -12.45 7.37 0.39
N ALA A 118 -13.44 6.47 0.34
CA ALA A 118 -13.79 5.62 1.46
C ALA A 118 -12.66 4.64 1.80
N ALA A 119 -11.99 4.07 0.79
CA ALA A 119 -10.82 3.23 0.98
C ALA A 119 -9.60 4.02 1.45
N ALA A 120 -9.35 5.20 0.89
CA ALA A 120 -8.24 6.06 1.31
C ALA A 120 -8.33 6.38 2.81
N ILE A 121 -9.52 6.76 3.30
CA ILE A 121 -9.75 7.02 4.73
C ILE A 121 -9.40 5.80 5.60
N ARG A 122 -9.67 4.56 5.15
CA ARG A 122 -9.31 3.36 5.91
C ARG A 122 -7.80 3.21 6.05
N TYR A 123 -7.04 3.45 4.98
CA TYR A 123 -5.58 3.33 5.02
C TYR A 123 -4.91 4.47 5.79
N TYR A 124 -5.40 5.71 5.66
CA TYR A 124 -4.95 6.81 6.53
C TYR A 124 -5.24 6.54 8.01
N ARG A 125 -6.38 5.94 8.36
CA ARG A 125 -6.65 5.53 9.75
C ARG A 125 -5.65 4.49 10.23
N LYS A 126 -5.31 3.51 9.40
CA LYS A 126 -4.28 2.53 9.72
C LYS A 126 -2.92 3.17 9.95
N SER A 127 -2.55 4.18 9.15
CA SER A 127 -1.35 4.98 9.37
C SER A 127 -1.36 5.66 10.75
N LEU A 128 -2.46 6.32 11.11
CA LEU A 128 -2.62 6.97 12.43
C LEU A 128 -2.66 6.00 13.62
N GLU A 129 -3.14 4.77 13.42
CA GLU A 129 -3.08 3.72 14.45
C GLU A 129 -1.63 3.34 14.78
N LEU A 130 -0.74 3.36 13.78
CA LEU A 130 0.68 3.02 13.92
C LEU A 130 1.51 4.22 14.39
N ASP A 131 1.24 5.40 13.83
CA ASP A 131 1.83 6.67 14.25
C ASP A 131 0.74 7.74 14.42
N PRO A 132 0.28 7.97 15.66
CA PRO A 132 -0.69 9.01 15.97
C PRO A 132 -0.22 10.43 15.65
N GLN A 133 1.07 10.65 15.36
CA GLN A 133 1.63 11.96 14.99
C GLN A 133 1.68 12.20 13.48
N ASN A 134 1.27 11.23 12.65
CA ASN A 134 1.21 11.41 11.20
C ASN A 134 0.18 12.48 10.81
N SER A 135 0.66 13.72 10.69
CA SER A 135 -0.17 14.89 10.44
C SER A 135 -0.79 14.89 9.04
N ASN A 136 -0.14 14.22 8.06
CA ASN A 136 -0.68 14.10 6.70
C ASN A 136 -1.95 13.24 6.71
N ALA A 137 -1.88 12.03 7.28
CA ALA A 137 -3.02 11.13 7.39
C ALA A 137 -4.22 11.78 8.11
N ALA A 138 -3.98 12.50 9.22
CA ALA A 138 -5.02 13.24 9.94
C ALA A 138 -5.68 14.32 9.07
N LEU A 139 -4.87 15.14 8.39
CA LEU A 139 -5.33 16.21 7.51
C LEU A 139 -6.16 15.64 6.33
N MET A 140 -5.72 14.53 5.75
CA MET A 140 -6.40 13.91 4.63
C MET A 140 -7.75 13.32 5.04
N ILE A 141 -7.84 12.67 6.20
CA ILE A 141 -9.11 12.19 6.75
C ILE A 141 -10.09 13.35 6.96
N GLU A 142 -9.63 14.44 7.58
CA GLU A 142 -10.46 15.63 7.83
C GLU A 142 -11.01 16.21 6.52
N ARG A 143 -10.14 16.37 5.51
CA ARG A 143 -10.53 16.88 4.18
C ARG A 143 -11.58 16.00 3.53
N LEU A 144 -11.36 14.69 3.48
CA LEU A 144 -12.26 13.76 2.79
C LEU A 144 -13.62 13.66 3.50
N GLN A 145 -13.65 13.64 4.84
CA GLN A 145 -14.91 13.68 5.59
C GLN A 145 -15.64 15.02 5.48
N GLY A 146 -14.89 16.11 5.35
CA GLY A 146 -15.45 17.44 5.07
C GLY A 146 -16.14 17.51 3.71
N THR A 147 -15.60 16.83 2.70
CA THR A 147 -16.21 16.73 1.36
C THR A 147 -17.41 15.79 1.30
N GLU A 148 -17.46 14.76 2.16
CA GLU A 148 -18.55 13.79 2.21
C GLU A 148 -19.69 14.18 3.14
N ARG A 149 -19.54 15.24 3.97
CA ARG A 149 -20.65 15.77 4.76
C ARG A 149 -21.77 16.15 3.79
N PRO A 150 -22.94 15.47 3.80
CA PRO A 150 -24.07 15.92 3.00
C PRO A 150 -24.31 17.37 3.43
N ALA A 151 -24.35 18.28 2.45
CA ALA A 151 -24.61 19.69 2.67
C ALA A 151 -25.68 19.78 3.75
N GLN A 152 -25.32 20.34 4.91
CA GLN A 152 -26.26 20.47 6.01
C GLN A 152 -27.55 21.00 5.40
N VAL A 153 -28.62 20.21 5.47
CA VAL A 153 -29.95 20.68 5.12
C VAL A 153 -30.11 21.88 6.02
N THR A 154 -29.93 23.07 5.44
CA THR A 154 -30.29 24.31 6.07
C THR A 154 -31.80 24.19 6.17
N VAL A 155 -32.26 23.59 7.28
CA VAL A 155 -33.62 23.73 7.74
C VAL A 155 -33.70 25.21 8.05
N SER A 156 -34.01 25.98 7.01
CA SER A 156 -34.57 27.30 7.13
C SER A 156 -35.86 27.05 7.91
N ALA A 157 -35.74 27.18 9.22
CA ALA A 157 -36.85 27.32 10.12
C ALA A 157 -37.54 28.62 9.73
N ASN A 158 -38.35 28.55 8.66
CA ASN A 158 -39.40 29.51 8.44
C ASN A 158 -40.56 29.10 9.35
N THR A 159 -40.78 30.00 10.28
CA THR A 159 -41.86 30.15 11.24
C THR A 159 -43.25 29.99 10.60
N PRO A 160 -44.28 29.81 11.45
CA PRO A 160 -45.09 30.97 11.78
C PRO A 160 -44.81 31.52 13.18
#